data_AF-A0A1W9QQ12-F1
#
_entry.id   AF-A0A1W9QQ12-F1
#
_cell.length_a   1.000
_cell.length_b   1.000
_cell.length_c   1.000
_cell.angle_alpha   90.00
_cell.angle_beta   90.00
_cell.angle_gamma   90.00
#
_symmetry.space_group_name_H-M   'P 1'
#
loop_
_entity.id
_entity.type
_entity.pdbx_description
1 polymer ?
#
loop_
_entity_poly.entity_id
_entity_poly.type
_entity_poly.pdbx_seq_one_letter_code
_entity_poly.pdbx_strand_id
1 'polypeptide(L)'
;MLENFKDFNSYGNLFLQFGSDTRDKNYYPTKGVLARFSLKYIIPLSDNWTQVLFSNAAVIYGRYDHNIKLSKRLVLRPGLFFGTTLKQSQSPPIQNYFAVGGLNPQHYIDNHVDFTGVKFIQSFGLHTAIVRLKLQYNFFKEMYLIPRIDAGVNEIEFDDVFNLNNVMVGYGLTYGYNSFIGPIELTVMDSNISGLMLFLNLGFWF
;
A
#
# COMPACT_ATOMS: atom_id res chain seq x y z
N MET A 1 35.18 18.88 0.33
CA MET A 1 33.80 18.52 0.74
C MET A 1 32.85 18.36 -0.45
N LEU A 2 32.98 19.14 -1.53
CA LEU A 2 32.17 19.03 -2.76
C LEU A 2 32.63 17.95 -3.76
N GLU A 3 33.84 17.40 -3.64
CA GLU A 3 34.34 16.36 -4.56
C GLU A 3 33.62 15.01 -4.41
N ASN A 4 33.20 14.65 -3.19
CA ASN A 4 32.48 13.39 -2.93
C ASN A 4 31.11 13.31 -3.62
N PHE A 5 30.56 14.44 -4.08
CA PHE A 5 29.26 14.51 -4.76
C PHE A 5 29.35 14.46 -6.29
N LYS A 6 30.56 14.34 -6.87
CA LYS A 6 30.77 14.25 -8.32
C LYS A 6 30.61 12.84 -8.89
N ASP A 7 30.68 11.81 -8.06
CA ASP A 7 30.58 10.42 -8.51
C ASP A 7 29.11 9.96 -8.62
N PHE A 8 28.83 9.13 -9.63
CA PHE A 8 27.49 8.56 -9.84
C PHE A 8 27.07 7.67 -8.66
N ASN A 9 25.89 7.92 -8.10
CA ASN A 9 25.29 7.06 -7.09
C ASN A 9 24.58 5.92 -7.81
N SER A 10 25.04 4.69 -7.61
CA SER A 10 24.49 3.52 -8.28
C SER A 10 24.09 2.47 -7.27
N TYR A 11 22.93 1.85 -7.48
CA TYR A 11 22.49 0.69 -6.71
C TYR A 11 21.95 -0.38 -7.66
N GLY A 12 22.17 -1.64 -7.31
CA GLY A 12 21.62 -2.81 -7.97
C GLY A 12 20.56 -3.45 -7.09
N ASN A 13 19.54 -4.04 -7.72
CA ASN A 13 18.48 -4.77 -7.01
C ASN A 13 18.37 -6.19 -7.56
N LEU A 14 18.29 -7.17 -6.67
CA LEU A 14 17.84 -8.52 -6.98
C LEU A 14 16.44 -8.68 -6.40
N PHE A 15 15.47 -9.19 -7.17
CA PHE A 15 14.10 -9.34 -6.68
C PHE A 15 13.50 -10.69 -7.04
N LEU A 16 12.63 -11.16 -6.16
CA LEU A 16 11.75 -12.31 -6.35
C LEU A 16 10.33 -11.88 -6.00
N GLN A 17 9.39 -12.17 -6.89
CA GLN A 17 7.99 -11.82 -6.68
C GLN A 17 7.09 -13.01 -7.05
N PHE A 18 6.17 -13.34 -6.15
CA PHE A 18 5.11 -14.31 -6.38
C PHE A 18 3.77 -13.58 -6.34
N GLY A 19 2.91 -13.85 -7.33
CA GLY A 19 1.58 -13.27 -7.42
C GLY A 19 0.56 -14.35 -7.72
N SER A 20 -0.60 -14.26 -7.08
CA SER A 20 -1.77 -15.10 -7.37
C SER A 20 -2.99 -14.20 -7.46
N ASP A 21 -3.62 -14.17 -8.63
CA ASP A 21 -4.89 -13.48 -8.86
C ASP A 21 -5.94 -14.49 -9.34
N THR A 22 -6.88 -14.81 -8.46
CA THR A 22 -8.01 -15.73 -8.72
C THR A 22 -9.34 -14.99 -8.74
N ARG A 23 -9.32 -13.66 -8.81
CA ARG A 23 -10.52 -12.83 -8.84
C ARG A 23 -11.35 -13.12 -10.08
N ASP A 24 -12.67 -13.09 -9.93
CA ASP A 24 -13.60 -13.27 -11.05
C ASP A 24 -13.68 -12.04 -11.97
N LYS A 25 -13.29 -10.86 -11.47
CA LYS A 25 -13.26 -9.59 -12.21
C LYS A 25 -12.12 -8.71 -11.71
N ASN A 26 -11.55 -7.90 -12.61
CA ASN A 26 -10.50 -6.94 -12.24
C ASN A 26 -11.04 -5.82 -11.31
N TYR A 27 -12.24 -5.33 -11.62
CA TYR A 27 -12.95 -4.31 -10.86
C TYR A 27 -14.21 -4.88 -10.23
N TYR A 28 -14.52 -4.41 -9.02
CA TYR A 28 -15.64 -4.90 -8.22
C TYR A 28 -15.75 -6.45 -8.17
N PRO A 29 -14.64 -7.19 -7.89
CA PRO A 29 -14.66 -8.65 -7.80
C PRO A 29 -15.70 -9.12 -6.78
N THR A 30 -16.32 -10.26 -7.06
CA THR A 30 -17.30 -10.87 -6.17
C THR A 30 -16.75 -12.08 -5.43
N LYS A 31 -15.72 -12.73 -5.98
CA LYS A 31 -15.06 -13.88 -5.39
C LYS A 31 -13.59 -13.94 -5.77
N GLY A 32 -12.82 -14.72 -5.00
CA GLY A 32 -11.42 -14.99 -5.30
C GLY A 32 -10.44 -14.09 -4.54
N VAL A 33 -9.17 -14.36 -4.73
CA VAL A 33 -8.06 -13.82 -3.93
C VAL A 33 -7.10 -13.07 -4.84
N LEU A 34 -6.59 -11.95 -4.34
CA LEU A 34 -5.41 -11.29 -4.88
C LEU A 34 -4.32 -11.34 -3.80
N ALA A 35 -3.27 -12.12 -4.05
CA ALA A 35 -2.13 -12.25 -3.16
C ALA A 35 -0.84 -11.90 -3.89
N ARG A 36 0.07 -11.21 -3.20
CA ARG A 36 1.41 -10.90 -3.71
C ARG A 36 2.41 -11.03 -2.57
N PHE A 37 3.52 -11.67 -2.84
CA PHE A 37 4.69 -11.68 -1.98
C PHE A 37 5.88 -11.16 -2.79
N SER A 38 6.70 -10.32 -2.17
CA SER A 38 7.88 -9.73 -2.82
C SER A 38 9.05 -9.71 -1.86
N LEU A 39 10.22 -10.06 -2.38
CA LEU A 39 11.51 -9.98 -1.71
C LEU A 39 12.47 -9.24 -2.66
N LYS A 40 13.02 -8.12 -2.20
CA LYS A 40 13.95 -7.28 -2.96
C LYS A 40 15.20 -7.04 -2.13
N TYR A 41 16.34 -7.50 -2.60
CA TYR A 41 17.64 -7.25 -2.01
C TYR A 41 18.36 -6.13 -2.77
N ILE A 42 18.87 -5.15 -2.03
CA ILE A 42 19.38 -3.88 -2.54
C ILE A 42 20.86 -3.78 -2.19
N ILE A 43 21.67 -3.52 -3.20
CA ILE A 43 23.13 -3.52 -3.12
C ILE A 43 23.63 -2.17 -3.63
N PRO A 44 24.21 -1.31 -2.78
CA PRO A 44 24.96 -0.15 -3.24
C PRO A 44 26.14 -0.60 -4.10
N LEU A 45 26.28 -0.06 -5.31
CA LEU A 45 27.32 -0.44 -6.26
C LEU A 45 28.44 0.60 -6.37
N SER A 46 28.28 1.79 -5.78
CA SER A 46 29.25 2.87 -5.86
C SER A 46 30.04 3.01 -4.55
N ASP A 47 31.36 3.22 -4.64
CA ASP A 47 32.31 3.30 -3.51
C ASP A 47 32.42 4.72 -2.89
N ASN A 48 31.39 5.54 -3.11
CA ASN A 48 31.32 6.93 -2.68
C ASN A 48 30.44 7.08 -1.42
N TRP A 49 30.01 8.30 -1.10
CA TRP A 49 29.17 8.61 0.08
C TRP A 49 27.90 7.74 0.20
N THR A 50 27.46 7.11 -0.88
CA THR A 50 26.33 6.17 -0.89
C THR A 50 26.55 4.98 0.05
N GLN A 51 27.76 4.40 0.14
CA GLN A 51 28.05 3.32 1.11
C GLN A 51 28.14 3.81 2.57
N VAL A 52 28.44 5.11 2.76
CA VAL A 52 28.52 5.72 4.09
C VAL A 52 27.13 6.00 4.65
N LEU A 53 26.17 6.37 3.79
CA LEU A 53 24.79 6.68 4.19
C LEU A 53 23.82 5.51 4.06
N PHE A 54 24.08 4.55 3.17
CA PHE A 54 23.14 3.47 2.84
C PHE A 54 23.82 2.11 2.91
N SER A 55 23.24 1.23 3.73
CA SER A 55 23.65 -0.17 3.82
C SER A 55 22.86 -1.05 2.85
N ASN A 56 23.34 -2.28 2.63
CA ASN A 56 22.53 -3.31 1.98
C ASN A 56 21.20 -3.43 2.72
N ALA A 57 20.11 -3.51 1.96
CA ALA A 57 18.77 -3.59 2.51
C ALA A 57 17.98 -4.72 1.86
N ALA A 58 17.14 -5.37 2.63
CA ALA A 58 16.16 -6.32 2.13
C ALA A 58 14.76 -5.78 2.38
N VAL A 59 14.01 -5.49 1.31
CA VAL A 59 12.60 -5.11 1.39
C VAL A 59 11.75 -6.35 1.14
N ILE A 60 10.93 -6.70 2.11
CA ILE A 60 10.06 -7.87 2.07
C ILE A 60 8.64 -7.39 2.33
N TYR A 61 7.69 -7.77 1.48
CA TYR A 61 6.28 -7.50 1.76
C TYR A 61 5.36 -8.61 1.26
N GLY A 62 4.21 -8.70 1.92
CA GLY A 62 3.10 -9.53 1.53
C GLY A 62 1.80 -8.73 1.51
N ARG A 63 0.98 -8.98 0.50
CA ARG A 63 -0.37 -8.46 0.35
C ARG A 63 -1.31 -9.62 0.13
N TYR A 64 -2.45 -9.60 0.80
CA TYR A 64 -3.51 -10.59 0.65
C TYR A 64 -4.87 -9.89 0.73
N ASP A 65 -5.62 -9.90 -0.37
CA ASP A 65 -6.98 -9.38 -0.45
C ASP A 65 -7.93 -10.52 -0.85
N HIS A 66 -8.98 -10.79 -0.07
CA HIS A 66 -9.94 -11.85 -0.35
C HIS A 66 -11.31 -11.25 -0.61
N ASN A 67 -12.01 -11.71 -1.64
CA ASN A 67 -13.37 -11.29 -1.97
C ASN A 67 -14.30 -12.46 -1.68
N ILE A 68 -15.24 -12.27 -0.75
CA ILE A 68 -16.15 -13.30 -0.26
C ILE A 68 -17.57 -12.86 -0.58
N LYS A 69 -18.22 -13.58 -1.49
CA LYS A 69 -19.62 -13.32 -1.87
C LYS A 69 -20.56 -13.72 -0.73
N LEU A 70 -21.15 -12.74 -0.05
CA LEU A 70 -22.16 -12.97 0.99
C LEU A 70 -23.57 -13.13 0.41
N SER A 71 -23.87 -12.39 -0.66
CA SER A 71 -25.16 -12.48 -1.35
C SER A 71 -25.03 -12.13 -2.84
N LYS A 72 -26.15 -12.04 -3.59
CA LYS A 72 -26.12 -11.60 -4.99
C LYS A 72 -25.58 -10.17 -5.16
N ARG A 73 -25.70 -9.33 -4.13
CA ARG A 73 -25.36 -7.90 -4.18
C ARG A 73 -24.33 -7.48 -3.13
N LEU A 74 -23.96 -8.36 -2.21
CA LEU A 74 -23.09 -8.05 -1.07
C LEU A 74 -21.83 -8.91 -1.09
N VAL A 75 -20.67 -8.26 -0.99
CA VAL A 75 -19.34 -8.90 -1.00
C VAL A 75 -18.53 -8.34 0.17
N LEU A 76 -18.04 -9.23 1.03
CA LEU A 76 -17.08 -8.88 2.08
C LEU A 76 -15.67 -8.96 1.52
N ARG A 77 -14.84 -7.96 1.81
CA ARG A 77 -13.49 -7.84 1.27
C ARG A 77 -12.49 -7.57 2.40
N PRO A 78 -12.10 -8.59 3.19
CA PRO A 78 -10.99 -8.46 4.12
C PRO A 78 -9.65 -8.41 3.36
N GLY A 79 -8.70 -7.66 3.90
CA GLY A 79 -7.36 -7.53 3.35
C GLY A 79 -6.29 -7.43 4.45
N LEU A 80 -5.09 -7.86 4.10
CA LEU A 80 -3.89 -7.79 4.93
C LEU A 80 -2.74 -7.27 4.08
N PHE A 81 -1.94 -6.39 4.66
CA PHE A 81 -0.63 -6.02 4.16
C PHE A 81 0.38 -6.11 5.29
N PHE A 82 1.55 -6.65 5.02
CA PHE A 82 2.71 -6.56 5.91
C PHE A 82 3.95 -6.25 5.08
N GLY A 83 4.84 -5.44 5.62
CA GLY A 83 6.06 -5.02 4.96
C GLY A 83 7.15 -4.78 5.98
N THR A 84 8.37 -5.19 5.66
CA THR A 84 9.55 -4.91 6.47
C THR A 84 10.74 -4.61 5.56
N THR A 85 11.49 -3.57 5.90
CA THR A 85 12.78 -3.26 5.30
C THR A 85 13.86 -3.55 6.33
N LEU A 86 14.60 -4.63 6.13
CA LEU A 86 15.73 -5.00 6.96
C LEU A 86 16.96 -4.21 6.51
N LYS A 87 17.54 -3.46 7.44
CA LYS A 87 18.77 -2.67 7.27
C LYS A 87 19.88 -3.26 8.13
N GLN A 88 21.14 -3.13 7.71
CA GLN A 88 22.26 -3.70 8.47
C GLN A 88 22.71 -2.78 9.61
N SER A 89 22.96 -1.50 9.30
CA SER A 89 23.55 -0.56 10.27
C SER A 89 23.17 0.89 10.00
N GLN A 90 23.06 1.30 8.74
CA GLN A 90 22.60 2.63 8.35
C GLN A 90 21.15 2.61 7.83
N SER A 91 20.45 3.73 7.96
CA SER A 91 19.10 3.89 7.40
C SER A 91 19.13 3.67 5.88
N PRO A 92 18.17 2.91 5.31
CA PRO A 92 18.12 2.73 3.87
C PRO A 92 17.71 4.05 3.17
N PRO A 93 17.87 4.17 1.85
CA PRO A 93 17.31 5.29 1.10
C PRO A 93 15.79 5.38 1.27
N ILE A 94 15.23 6.60 1.23
CA ILE A 94 13.78 6.84 1.44
C ILE A 94 12.89 6.07 0.44
N GLN A 95 13.40 5.77 -0.75
CA GLN A 95 12.70 4.95 -1.76
C GLN A 95 12.47 3.48 -1.33
N ASN A 96 13.11 3.03 -0.25
CA ASN A 96 12.95 1.69 0.32
C ASN A 96 12.04 1.69 1.57
N TYR A 97 11.46 2.84 1.91
CA TYR A 97 10.47 2.95 2.98
C TYR A 97 9.09 2.59 2.42
N PHE A 98 8.23 2.07 3.28
CA PHE A 98 6.82 1.93 2.99
C PHE A 98 6.15 3.29 3.12
N ALA A 99 5.73 3.84 1.99
CA ALA A 99 4.96 5.07 1.92
C ALA A 99 3.47 4.71 2.03
N VAL A 100 2.85 5.00 3.17
CA VAL A 100 1.47 4.66 3.47
C VAL A 100 0.56 5.88 3.28
N GLY A 101 -0.56 5.68 2.58
CA GLY A 101 -1.64 6.65 2.47
C GLY A 101 -2.15 6.89 1.05
N GLY A 102 -3.31 7.52 0.95
CA GLY A 102 -4.08 7.64 -0.29
C GLY A 102 -4.76 6.32 -0.68
N LEU A 103 -5.57 6.37 -1.75
CA LEU A 103 -6.32 5.21 -2.26
C LEU A 103 -5.86 4.75 -3.64
N ASN A 104 -4.76 5.31 -4.13
CA ASN A 104 -4.23 4.96 -5.43
C ASN A 104 -3.87 3.47 -5.42
N PRO A 105 -4.49 2.65 -6.27
CA PRO A 105 -4.16 1.23 -6.35
C PRO A 105 -2.83 0.98 -7.09
N GLN A 106 -2.27 2.01 -7.72
CA GLN A 106 -1.09 1.93 -8.57
C GLN A 106 0.17 2.33 -7.79
N HIS A 107 1.23 1.52 -7.90
CA HIS A 107 2.54 1.80 -7.31
C HIS A 107 3.25 2.89 -8.11
N TYR A 108 2.85 4.16 -7.95
CA TYR A 108 3.61 5.30 -8.49
C TYR A 108 5.03 5.37 -7.89
N ILE A 109 5.18 4.82 -6.70
CA ILE A 109 6.44 4.68 -5.98
C ILE A 109 6.52 3.22 -5.52
N ASP A 110 7.70 2.63 -5.67
CA ASP A 110 8.01 1.31 -5.13
C ASP A 110 7.71 1.31 -3.61
N ASN A 111 7.00 0.30 -3.12
CA ASN A 111 6.54 0.20 -1.71
C ASN A 111 5.49 1.22 -1.26
N HIS A 112 4.75 1.85 -2.19
CA HIS A 112 3.53 2.58 -1.84
C HIS A 112 2.42 1.61 -1.37
N VAL A 113 1.74 1.96 -0.29
CA VAL A 113 0.68 1.17 0.34
C VAL A 113 -0.54 2.04 0.57
N ASP A 114 -1.67 1.65 -0.02
CA ASP A 114 -2.95 2.34 0.16
C ASP A 114 -3.48 2.23 1.60
N PHE A 115 -4.06 3.31 2.12
CA PHE A 115 -4.65 3.36 3.47
C PHE A 115 -5.81 4.36 3.52
N THR A 116 -6.97 3.92 4.00
CA THR A 116 -8.20 4.72 4.19
C THR A 116 -7.94 5.93 5.09
N GLY A 117 -8.28 7.14 4.64
CA GLY A 117 -8.29 8.30 5.53
C GLY A 117 -6.91 8.89 5.86
N VAL A 118 -5.83 8.36 5.29
CA VAL A 118 -4.48 8.93 5.38
C VAL A 118 -4.15 9.60 4.05
N LYS A 119 -3.54 10.79 4.06
CA LYS A 119 -3.23 11.51 2.81
C LYS A 119 -2.16 10.75 2.02
N PHE A 120 -2.13 10.98 0.71
CA PHE A 120 -1.19 10.30 -0.19
C PHE A 120 0.26 10.48 0.29
N ILE A 121 0.93 9.36 0.58
CA ILE A 121 2.33 9.30 1.04
C ILE A 121 2.58 10.18 2.29
N GLN A 122 1.65 10.17 3.24
CA GLN A 122 1.79 10.96 4.48
C GLN A 122 2.65 10.25 5.54
N SER A 123 2.61 8.92 5.60
CA SER A 123 3.32 8.12 6.60
C SER A 123 4.44 7.32 5.94
N PHE A 124 5.64 7.41 6.50
CA PHE A 124 6.81 6.65 6.05
C PHE A 124 7.36 5.79 7.18
N GLY A 125 7.61 4.52 6.89
CA GLY A 125 8.17 3.58 7.86
C GLY A 125 8.97 2.47 7.19
N LEU A 126 9.70 1.71 7.99
CA LEU A 126 10.42 0.52 7.54
C LEU A 126 9.61 -0.74 7.80
N HIS A 127 8.75 -0.72 8.81
CA HIS A 127 7.94 -1.85 9.24
C HIS A 127 6.47 -1.45 9.24
N THR A 128 5.66 -2.14 8.46
CA THR A 128 4.23 -1.87 8.34
C THR A 128 3.40 -3.14 8.45
N ALA A 129 2.27 -3.02 9.13
CA ALA A 129 1.26 -4.06 9.20
C ALA A 129 -0.10 -3.39 9.16
N ILE A 130 -0.94 -3.77 8.19
CA ILE A 130 -2.24 -3.16 7.94
C ILE A 130 -3.27 -4.26 7.74
N VAL A 131 -4.38 -4.17 8.46
CA VAL A 131 -5.60 -4.94 8.24
C VAL A 131 -6.67 -4.04 7.65
N ARG A 132 -7.47 -4.60 6.76
CA ARG A 132 -8.46 -3.86 5.97
C ARG A 132 -9.76 -4.62 5.93
N LEU A 133 -10.86 -3.89 5.94
CA LEU A 133 -12.17 -4.46 5.73
C LEU A 133 -13.01 -3.52 4.87
N LYS A 134 -13.51 -4.04 3.75
CA LYS A 134 -14.45 -3.33 2.87
C LYS A 134 -15.71 -4.16 2.72
N LEU A 135 -16.86 -3.51 2.68
CA LEU A 135 -18.13 -4.17 2.39
C LEU A 135 -18.71 -3.57 1.11
N GLN A 136 -18.68 -4.33 0.02
CA GLN A 136 -19.13 -3.87 -1.29
C GLN A 136 -20.59 -4.24 -1.49
N TYR A 137 -21.46 -3.23 -1.65
CA TYR A 137 -22.88 -3.39 -1.92
C TYR A 137 -23.24 -2.86 -3.31
N ASN A 138 -23.68 -3.73 -4.21
CA ASN A 138 -24.26 -3.34 -5.51
C ASN A 138 -25.75 -3.03 -5.31
N PHE A 139 -26.11 -1.75 -5.29
CA PHE A 139 -27.49 -1.33 -5.05
C PHE A 139 -28.28 -1.17 -6.36
N PHE A 140 -27.63 -0.86 -7.48
CA PHE A 140 -28.29 -0.68 -8.78
C PHE A 140 -27.35 -0.88 -9.97
N LYS A 141 -27.67 -1.82 -10.86
CA LYS A 141 -26.90 -2.12 -12.08
C LYS A 141 -25.39 -2.25 -11.81
N GLU A 142 -24.62 -1.24 -12.23
CA GLU A 142 -23.17 -1.14 -12.12
C GLU A 142 -22.73 -0.09 -11.07
N MET A 143 -23.61 0.24 -10.13
CA MET A 143 -23.36 1.18 -9.04
C MET A 143 -23.17 0.46 -7.71
N TYR A 144 -22.16 0.90 -6.97
CA TYR A 144 -21.65 0.28 -5.77
C TYR A 144 -21.52 1.31 -4.64
N LEU A 145 -21.82 0.87 -3.43
CA LEU A 145 -21.52 1.59 -2.20
C LEU A 145 -20.60 0.73 -1.35
N ILE A 146 -19.47 1.29 -0.92
CA ILE A 146 -18.40 0.55 -0.25
C ILE A 146 -17.94 1.30 1.01
N PRO A 147 -18.56 1.07 2.17
CA PRO A 147 -17.93 1.41 3.45
C PRO A 147 -16.66 0.60 3.64
N ARG A 148 -15.66 1.23 4.25
CA ARG A 148 -14.32 0.70 4.38
C ARG A 148 -13.63 1.22 5.63
N ILE A 149 -12.85 0.35 6.25
CA ILE A 149 -12.04 0.64 7.43
C ILE A 149 -10.68 -0.03 7.27
N ASP A 150 -9.63 0.72 7.54
CA ASP A 150 -8.26 0.21 7.62
C ASP A 150 -7.70 0.53 9.01
N ALA A 151 -6.95 -0.40 9.57
CA ALA A 151 -6.22 -0.22 10.81
C ALA A 151 -4.81 -0.79 10.65
N GLY A 152 -3.79 -0.09 11.15
CA GLY A 152 -2.42 -0.56 11.00
C GLY A 152 -1.39 0.36 11.58
N VAL A 153 -0.13 -0.02 11.42
CA VAL A 153 1.05 0.69 11.91
C VAL A 153 2.05 0.84 10.76
N ASN A 154 2.90 1.86 10.84
CA ASN A 154 3.97 2.10 9.89
C ASN A 154 5.11 2.85 10.58
N GLU A 155 6.08 2.11 11.07
CA GLU A 155 7.10 2.60 11.99
C GLU A 155 8.52 2.38 11.47
N ILE A 156 9.45 3.20 11.94
CA ILE A 156 10.87 3.08 11.59
C ILE A 156 11.53 1.95 12.38
N GLU A 157 11.22 1.82 13.66
CA GLU A 157 11.78 0.80 14.54
C GLU A 157 10.79 -0.37 14.70
N PHE A 158 11.32 -1.60 14.73
CA PHE A 158 10.47 -2.80 14.75
C PHE A 158 9.67 -2.93 16.05
N ASP A 159 10.22 -2.51 17.19
CA ASP A 159 9.55 -2.61 18.48
C ASP A 159 8.30 -1.70 18.56
N ASP A 160 8.33 -0.57 17.85
CA ASP A 160 7.24 0.41 17.80
C ASP A 160 6.01 -0.12 17.03
N VAL A 161 6.17 -1.16 16.21
CA VAL A 161 5.07 -1.86 15.52
C VAL A 161 4.07 -2.46 16.51
N PHE A 162 4.53 -2.85 17.70
CA PHE A 162 3.69 -3.44 18.75
C PHE A 162 3.11 -2.41 19.72
N ASN A 163 3.46 -1.14 19.57
CA ASN A 163 2.96 -0.06 20.41
C ASN A 163 1.56 0.38 19.93
N LEU A 164 0.55 0.17 20.77
CA LEU A 164 -0.84 0.50 20.44
C LEU A 164 -1.08 2.00 20.23
N ASN A 165 -0.22 2.88 20.77
CA ASN A 165 -0.34 4.33 20.56
C ASN A 165 -0.01 4.75 19.12
N ASN A 166 0.71 3.90 18.38
CA ASN A 166 1.15 4.16 17.02
C ASN A 166 0.12 3.67 15.97
N VAL A 167 -0.99 3.10 16.42
CA VAL A 167 -2.02 2.54 15.52
C VAL A 167 -2.76 3.66 14.80
N MET A 168 -2.67 3.63 13.48
CA MET A 168 -3.50 4.42 12.58
C MET A 168 -4.82 3.67 12.34
N VAL A 169 -5.94 4.40 12.40
CA VAL A 169 -7.27 3.90 12.07
C VAL A 169 -7.95 4.91 11.17
N GLY A 170 -8.38 4.46 10.00
CA GLY A 170 -9.11 5.29 9.07
C GLY A 170 -10.33 4.60 8.51
N TYR A 171 -11.34 5.41 8.22
CA TYR A 171 -12.64 4.95 7.72
C TYR A 171 -13.10 5.81 6.56
N GLY A 172 -13.96 5.27 5.73
CA GLY A 172 -14.51 6.01 4.60
C GLY A 172 -15.64 5.30 3.90
N LEU A 173 -16.27 6.02 2.99
CA LEU A 173 -17.37 5.56 2.17
C LEU A 173 -17.08 5.89 0.72
N THR A 174 -17.05 4.85 -0.11
CA THR A 174 -16.85 4.98 -1.55
C THR A 174 -18.17 4.76 -2.28
N TYR A 175 -18.53 5.72 -3.12
CA TYR A 175 -19.52 5.54 -4.18
C TYR A 175 -18.78 5.20 -5.48
N GLY A 176 -19.12 4.07 -6.08
CA GLY A 176 -18.46 3.57 -7.29
C GLY A 176 -19.46 3.32 -8.42
N TYR A 177 -19.06 3.65 -9.64
CA TYR A 177 -19.79 3.32 -10.87
C TYR A 177 -18.85 2.63 -11.85
N ASN A 178 -19.19 1.41 -12.25
CA ASN A 178 -18.45 0.67 -13.26
C ASN A 178 -18.92 1.08 -14.67
N SER A 179 -18.22 2.05 -15.26
CA SER A 179 -18.58 2.62 -16.56
C SER A 179 -17.87 1.91 -17.72
N PHE A 180 -18.23 2.25 -18.96
CA PHE A 180 -17.56 1.69 -20.15
C PHE A 180 -16.08 2.13 -20.28
N ILE A 181 -15.69 3.26 -19.67
CA ILE A 181 -14.31 3.78 -19.64
C ILE A 181 -13.54 3.39 -18.36
N GLY A 182 -14.12 2.50 -17.55
CA GLY A 182 -13.53 2.02 -16.30
C GLY A 182 -14.29 2.49 -15.06
N PRO A 183 -13.81 2.12 -13.86
CA PRO A 183 -14.43 2.54 -12.61
C PRO A 183 -14.30 4.05 -12.41
N ILE A 184 -15.40 4.66 -11.98
CA ILE A 184 -15.44 6.03 -11.45
C ILE A 184 -15.79 5.91 -9.99
N GLU A 185 -14.90 6.34 -9.09
CA GLU A 185 -15.13 6.24 -7.65
C GLU A 185 -14.94 7.60 -6.98
N LEU A 186 -15.89 7.97 -6.13
CA LEU A 186 -15.77 9.10 -5.21
C LEU A 186 -15.76 8.55 -3.80
N THR A 187 -14.73 8.88 -3.03
CA THR A 187 -14.58 8.44 -1.65
C THR A 187 -14.49 9.62 -0.70
N VAL A 188 -15.30 9.60 0.34
CA VAL A 188 -15.17 10.46 1.52
C VAL A 188 -14.49 9.64 2.61
N MET A 189 -13.41 10.13 3.21
CA MET A 189 -12.65 9.38 4.22
C MET A 189 -11.99 10.29 5.25
N ASP A 190 -11.67 9.71 6.41
CA ASP A 190 -11.13 10.40 7.58
C ASP A 190 -10.32 9.40 8.43
N SER A 191 -9.45 9.89 9.31
CA SER A 191 -8.66 9.02 10.21
C SER A 191 -8.27 9.71 11.52
N ASN A 192 -7.72 8.94 12.46
CA ASN A 192 -7.16 9.50 13.70
C ASN A 192 -5.89 10.34 13.49
N ILE A 193 -5.22 10.21 12.34
CA ILE A 193 -3.97 10.94 12.03
C ILE A 193 -4.15 12.01 10.95
N SER A 194 -5.33 12.12 10.34
CA SER A 194 -5.63 13.08 9.28
C SER A 194 -7.12 13.42 9.28
N GLY A 195 -7.47 14.68 9.03
CA GLY A 195 -8.86 15.09 8.91
C GLY A 195 -9.54 14.69 7.59
N LEU A 196 -10.86 14.97 7.54
CA LEU A 196 -11.76 14.69 6.42
C LEU A 196 -11.18 15.05 5.04
N MET A 197 -11.28 14.12 4.10
CA MET A 197 -10.78 14.28 2.74
C MET A 197 -11.67 13.60 1.69
N LEU A 198 -11.58 14.12 0.47
CA LEU A 198 -12.24 13.60 -0.72
C LEU A 198 -11.20 13.00 -1.65
N PHE A 199 -11.51 11.83 -2.19
CA PHE A 199 -10.68 11.13 -3.16
C PHE A 199 -11.50 10.75 -4.39
N LEU A 200 -10.98 11.10 -5.57
CA LEU A 200 -11.61 10.80 -6.86
C LEU A 200 -10.72 9.84 -7.65
N ASN A 201 -11.30 8.73 -8.09
CA ASN A 201 -10.68 7.73 -8.95
C ASN A 201 -11.38 7.73 -10.32
N LEU A 202 -10.63 7.82 -11.41
CA LEU A 202 -11.18 7.86 -12.77
C LEU A 202 -10.45 6.90 -13.69
N GLY A 203 -11.19 5.91 -14.20
CA GLY A 203 -10.82 5.15 -15.39
C GLY A 203 -10.07 3.85 -15.12
N PHE A 204 -9.58 3.25 -16.21
CA PHE A 204 -8.74 2.07 -16.18
C PHE A 204 -7.32 2.44 -15.77
N TRP A 205 -6.80 1.71 -14.79
CA TRP A 205 -5.39 1.72 -14.44
C TRP A 205 -4.71 0.60 -15.24
N PHE A 206 -3.80 0.97 -16.14
CA PHE A 206 -3.01 0.06 -16.99
C PHE A 206 -1.61 -0.19 -16.43
#